data_AF-A0A959ERS6-F1
#
_entry.id   AF-A0A959ERS6-F1
#
_cell.length_a   1.000
_cell.length_b   1.000
_cell.length_c   1.000
_cell.angle_alpha   90.00
_cell.angle_beta   90.00
_cell.angle_gamma   90.00
#
_symmetry.space_group_name_H-M   'P 1'
#
loop_
_entity.id
_entity.type
_entity.pdbx_description
1 polymer ?
#
loop_
_entity_poly.entity_id
_entity_poly.type
_entity_poly.pdbx_seq_one_letter_code
_entity_poly.pdbx_strand_id
1 'polypeptide(L)'
;RFFALIDELWESNLQGIEPKKYVFFICHSFEMACRHFQIGELSRRKSTSFGTFPCYLTDSALADPIFQSLPNPFYIADFRDWQVVNPDLLQIEALGAEILAMEYVRPHAPNERAIMAVRFSEEMMGTQFHPEADGPGMLHYFQTEEKMVHVLNEYGKPKYEQMIKDLSHPGKIQLTHDTVLPSFLDNSILKLKESLVPA
;
A
#
# COMPACT_ATOMS: atom_id res chain seq x y z
N ARG A 1 -12.84 18.55 2.01
CA ARG A 1 -13.32 17.59 3.04
C ARG A 1 -12.24 16.56 3.36
N PHE A 2 -11.79 15.73 2.41
CA PHE A 2 -10.68 14.80 2.67
C PHE A 2 -9.38 15.52 3.08
N PHE A 3 -8.84 16.43 2.25
CA PHE A 3 -7.57 17.11 2.58
C PHE A 3 -7.64 17.89 3.89
N ALA A 4 -8.71 18.65 4.13
CA ALA A 4 -8.92 19.34 5.41
C ALA A 4 -8.88 18.39 6.62
N LEU A 5 -9.47 17.19 6.52
CA LEU A 5 -9.35 16.19 7.58
C LEU A 5 -7.91 15.73 7.76
N ILE A 6 -7.17 15.49 6.66
CA ILE A 6 -5.76 15.06 6.74
C ILE A 6 -4.89 16.17 7.34
N ASP A 7 -5.09 17.42 6.96
CA ASP A 7 -4.44 18.60 7.55
C ASP A 7 -4.69 18.65 9.06
N GLU A 8 -5.96 18.55 9.50
CA GLU A 8 -6.32 18.58 10.92
C GLU A 8 -5.65 17.46 11.74
N LEU A 9 -5.62 16.23 11.21
CA LEU A 9 -4.99 15.09 11.87
C LEU A 9 -3.47 15.23 11.90
N TRP A 10 -2.87 15.72 10.80
CA TRP A 10 -1.44 15.94 10.66
C TRP A 10 -0.95 17.04 11.61
N GLU A 11 -1.62 18.19 11.62
CA GLU A 11 -1.31 19.31 12.52
C GLU A 11 -1.47 18.92 13.98
N SER A 12 -2.52 18.17 14.34
CA SER A 12 -2.70 17.66 15.70
C SER A 12 -1.52 16.78 16.13
N ASN A 13 -0.99 15.93 15.24
CA ASN A 13 0.18 15.10 15.54
C ASN A 13 1.45 15.93 15.67
N LEU A 14 1.67 16.91 14.80
CA LEU A 14 2.84 17.81 14.85
C LEU A 14 2.87 18.67 16.11
N GLN A 15 1.70 19.11 16.59
CA GLN A 15 1.58 19.87 17.83
C GLN A 15 1.73 19.02 19.10
N GLY A 16 1.87 17.69 18.95
CA GLY A 16 2.01 16.77 20.09
C GLY A 16 0.72 16.62 20.90
N ILE A 17 -0.45 16.84 20.29
CA ILE A 17 -1.75 16.69 20.97
C ILE A 17 -2.06 15.20 21.11
N GLU A 18 -2.13 14.72 22.36
CA GLU A 18 -2.53 13.35 22.67
C GLU A 18 -4.06 13.17 22.72
N PRO A 19 -4.59 11.98 22.39
CA PRO A 19 -3.86 10.86 21.80
C PRO A 19 -3.49 11.11 20.33
N LYS A 20 -2.30 10.69 19.91
CA LYS A 20 -1.86 10.71 18.51
C LYS A 20 -2.88 10.07 17.55
N LYS A 21 -2.94 10.58 16.32
CA LYS A 21 -3.90 10.19 15.28
C LYS A 21 -3.21 9.34 14.22
N TYR A 22 -3.48 8.04 14.24
CA TYR A 22 -2.93 7.09 13.28
C TYR A 22 -3.83 6.95 12.06
N VAL A 23 -3.23 6.97 10.86
CA VAL A 23 -3.96 6.89 9.59
C VAL A 23 -3.26 5.94 8.63
N PHE A 24 -4.02 5.00 8.07
CA PHE A 24 -3.55 4.13 6.99
C PHE A 24 -4.31 4.44 5.71
N PHE A 25 -3.60 4.78 4.65
CA PHE A 25 -4.18 5.05 3.33
C PHE A 25 -4.06 3.83 2.41
N ILE A 26 -5.15 3.46 1.74
CA ILE A 26 -5.20 2.33 0.81
C ILE A 26 -5.70 2.82 -0.56
N CYS A 27 -5.02 2.37 -1.63
CA CYS A 27 -5.40 2.58 -3.02
C CYS A 27 -5.71 4.06 -3.33
N HIS A 28 -6.97 4.42 -3.58
CA HIS A 28 -7.32 5.80 -3.93
C HIS A 28 -7.01 6.81 -2.82
N SER A 29 -7.20 6.44 -1.55
CA SER A 29 -6.85 7.34 -0.45
C SER A 29 -5.33 7.55 -0.33
N PHE A 30 -4.53 6.55 -0.72
CA PHE A 30 -3.07 6.68 -0.79
C PHE A 30 -2.65 7.61 -1.93
N GLU A 31 -3.29 7.51 -3.09
CA GLU A 31 -3.08 8.43 -4.21
C GLU A 31 -3.39 9.88 -3.81
N MET A 32 -4.49 10.09 -3.10
CA MET A 32 -4.86 11.39 -2.57
C MET A 32 -3.85 11.91 -1.54
N ALA A 33 -3.40 11.06 -0.62
CA ALA A 33 -2.37 11.42 0.36
C ALA A 33 -1.04 11.77 -0.31
N CYS A 34 -0.58 10.97 -1.28
CA CYS A 34 0.64 11.26 -2.04
C CYS A 34 0.53 12.59 -2.81
N ARG A 35 -0.63 12.87 -3.41
CA ARG A 35 -0.90 14.16 -4.05
C ARG A 35 -0.87 15.31 -3.05
N HIS A 36 -1.45 15.12 -1.87
CA HIS A 36 -1.54 16.14 -0.83
C HIS A 36 -0.18 16.49 -0.23
N PHE A 37 0.60 15.47 0.15
CA PHE A 37 1.96 15.60 0.68
C PHE A 37 3.03 15.78 -0.40
N GLN A 38 2.62 15.84 -1.67
CA GLN A 38 3.50 16.05 -2.83
C GLN A 38 4.64 15.01 -2.93
N ILE A 39 4.36 13.75 -2.59
CA ILE A 39 5.35 12.65 -2.63
C ILE A 39 5.81 12.34 -4.05
N GLY A 40 4.94 12.52 -5.04
CA GLY A 40 5.24 12.26 -6.44
C GLY A 40 4.08 12.62 -7.36
N GLU A 41 4.26 12.31 -8.64
CA GLU A 41 3.29 12.60 -9.69
C GLU A 41 2.18 11.53 -9.73
N LEU A 42 0.94 11.97 -9.55
CA LEU A 42 -0.24 11.14 -9.78
C LEU A 42 -0.56 11.11 -11.28
N SER A 43 -0.41 9.94 -11.91
CA SER A 43 -0.69 9.73 -13.33
C SER A 43 -1.65 8.57 -13.57
N ARG A 44 -2.37 8.61 -14.70
CA ARG A 44 -3.23 7.50 -15.13
C ARG A 44 -2.40 6.44 -15.84
N ARG A 45 -2.62 5.17 -15.54
CA ARG A 45 -1.98 4.05 -16.22
C ARG A 45 -2.51 3.93 -17.66
N LYS A 46 -1.64 3.49 -18.58
CA LYS A 46 -2.03 3.12 -19.96
C LYS A 46 -3.01 1.94 -19.99
N SER A 47 -2.92 1.07 -18.99
CA SER A 47 -3.80 -0.09 -18.79
C SER A 47 -3.98 -0.34 -17.30
N THR A 48 -5.18 -0.74 -16.90
CA THR A 48 -5.52 -1.12 -15.53
C THR A 48 -4.53 -2.16 -14.99
N SER A 49 -3.98 -1.90 -13.80
CA SER A 49 -3.29 -2.93 -13.02
C SER A 49 -4.37 -3.83 -12.42
N PHE A 50 -4.29 -5.12 -12.67
CA PHE A 50 -5.30 -6.08 -12.20
C PHE A 50 -4.62 -7.39 -11.86
N GLY A 51 -4.77 -7.89 -10.63
CA GLY A 51 -4.32 -9.21 -10.22
C GLY A 51 -3.25 -9.16 -9.13
N THR A 52 -2.41 -10.19 -9.10
CA THR A 52 -1.39 -10.38 -8.07
C THR A 52 0.01 -10.15 -8.64
N PHE A 53 0.84 -9.41 -7.90
CA PHE A 53 2.16 -9.01 -8.39
C PHE A 53 3.23 -9.08 -7.30
N PRO A 54 4.50 -9.36 -7.65
CA PRO A 54 5.60 -9.13 -6.74
C PRO A 54 5.81 -7.62 -6.55
N CYS A 55 6.03 -7.21 -5.31
CA CYS A 55 6.37 -5.86 -4.88
C CYS A 55 7.71 -5.88 -4.13
N TYR A 56 8.51 -4.82 -4.28
CA TYR A 56 9.90 -4.82 -3.85
C TYR A 56 10.12 -3.79 -2.75
N LEU A 57 10.72 -4.23 -1.64
CA LEU A 57 11.11 -3.36 -0.54
C LEU A 57 12.27 -2.45 -0.94
N THR A 58 12.27 -1.23 -0.43
CA THR A 58 13.41 -0.32 -0.45
C THR A 58 14.32 -0.57 0.75
N ASP A 59 15.48 0.11 0.80
CA ASP A 59 16.38 0.04 1.95
C ASP A 59 15.73 0.62 3.23
N SER A 60 14.94 1.70 3.12
CA SER A 60 14.20 2.27 4.25
C SER A 60 13.24 1.27 4.90
N ALA A 61 12.64 0.38 4.11
CA ALA A 61 11.73 -0.64 4.64
C ALA A 61 12.40 -1.68 5.55
N LEU A 62 13.73 -1.81 5.52
CA LEU A 62 14.46 -2.71 6.42
C LEU A 62 14.48 -2.20 7.87
N ALA A 63 14.27 -0.90 8.08
CA ALA A 63 14.13 -0.30 9.40
C ALA A 63 12.66 -0.08 9.81
N ASP A 64 11.72 -0.27 8.88
CA ASP A 64 10.30 -0.06 9.13
C ASP A 64 9.72 -1.17 10.00
N PRO A 65 9.01 -0.85 11.10
CA PRO A 65 8.54 -1.86 12.06
C PRO A 65 7.52 -2.85 11.47
N ILE A 66 6.88 -2.52 10.34
CA ILE A 66 5.88 -3.35 9.68
C ILE A 66 6.50 -4.09 8.50
N PHE A 67 7.17 -3.36 7.60
CA PHE A 67 7.66 -3.91 6.33
C PHE A 67 8.93 -4.75 6.48
N GLN A 68 9.74 -4.57 7.53
CA GLN A 68 10.96 -5.37 7.76
C GLN A 68 10.69 -6.88 7.89
N SER A 69 9.44 -7.26 8.24
CA SER A 69 9.04 -8.66 8.42
C SER A 69 8.65 -9.36 7.11
N LEU A 70 8.45 -8.60 6.02
CA LEU A 70 8.04 -9.13 4.74
C LEU A 70 9.25 -9.62 3.92
N PRO A 71 9.10 -10.67 3.10
CA PRO A 71 10.13 -11.06 2.15
C PRO A 71 10.33 -10.00 1.06
N ASN A 72 11.49 -10.00 0.41
CA ASN A 72 11.76 -9.14 -0.75
C ASN A 72 12.10 -9.99 -1.99
N PRO A 73 11.20 -10.11 -2.99
CA PRO A 73 9.89 -9.47 -3.07
C PRO A 73 8.82 -10.16 -2.20
N PHE A 74 7.79 -9.39 -1.85
CA PHE A 74 6.50 -9.89 -1.31
C PHE A 74 5.42 -9.80 -2.38
N TYR A 75 4.23 -10.36 -2.13
CA TYR A 75 3.15 -10.36 -3.12
C TYR A 75 1.96 -9.50 -2.69
N ILE A 76 1.43 -8.74 -3.64
CA ILE A 76 0.34 -7.78 -3.42
C ILE A 76 -0.84 -8.04 -4.34
N ALA A 77 -2.02 -7.62 -3.90
CA ALA A 77 -3.21 -7.55 -4.73
C ALA A 77 -3.34 -6.11 -5.26
N ASP A 78 -3.43 -5.95 -6.58
CA ASP A 78 -3.37 -4.64 -7.24
C ASP A 78 -4.50 -4.49 -8.25
N PHE A 79 -5.38 -3.52 -8.03
CA PHE A 79 -6.59 -3.26 -8.82
C PHE A 79 -6.78 -1.75 -8.99
N ARG A 80 -6.03 -1.14 -9.93
CA ARG A 80 -5.97 0.33 -10.04
C ARG A 80 -5.78 0.84 -11.46
N ASP A 81 -6.34 2.01 -11.71
CA ASP A 81 -6.18 2.78 -12.94
C ASP A 81 -5.18 3.94 -12.81
N TRP A 82 -4.84 4.31 -11.58
CA TRP A 82 -3.95 5.42 -11.27
C TRP A 82 -2.69 4.92 -10.55
N GLN A 83 -1.66 5.76 -10.58
CA GLN A 83 -0.36 5.43 -10.02
C GLN A 83 0.37 6.69 -9.55
N VAL A 84 1.17 6.53 -8.50
CA VAL A 84 2.10 7.57 -8.08
C VAL A 84 3.48 7.20 -8.60
N VAL A 85 4.07 8.05 -9.43
CA VAL A 85 5.38 7.89 -10.07
C VAL A 85 6.23 9.14 -9.80
N ASN A 86 7.45 9.23 -10.34
CA ASN A 86 8.32 10.40 -10.19
C ASN A 86 8.40 10.93 -8.75
N PRO A 87 9.04 10.19 -7.82
CA PRO A 87 9.16 10.63 -6.44
C PRO A 87 9.87 11.99 -6.36
N ASP A 88 9.27 12.95 -5.65
CA ASP A 88 9.92 14.21 -5.32
C ASP A 88 10.81 14.01 -4.09
N LEU A 89 12.07 13.63 -4.34
CA LEU A 89 13.01 13.26 -3.27
C LEU A 89 13.28 14.42 -2.30
N LEU A 90 13.26 15.67 -2.78
CA LEU A 90 13.47 16.83 -1.91
C LEU A 90 12.28 17.03 -0.96
N GLN A 91 11.06 16.88 -1.47
CA GLN A 91 9.87 16.96 -0.65
C GLN A 91 9.77 15.81 0.35
N ILE A 92 10.10 14.58 -0.09
CA ILE A 92 10.12 13.39 0.76
C ILE A 92 11.10 13.59 1.92
N GLU A 93 12.32 14.07 1.63
CA GLU A 93 13.33 14.38 2.64
C GLU A 93 12.85 15.49 3.59
N ALA A 94 12.26 16.56 3.05
CA ALA A 94 11.75 17.68 3.85
C ALA A 94 10.63 17.27 4.82
N LEU A 95 9.82 16.27 4.45
CA LEU A 95 8.79 15.70 5.32
C LEU A 95 9.34 14.68 6.33
N GLY A 96 10.55 14.16 6.12
CA GLY A 96 11.03 12.97 6.81
C GLY A 96 10.24 11.71 6.44
N ALA A 97 9.62 11.69 5.25
CA ALA A 97 8.87 10.56 4.75
C ALA A 97 9.80 9.50 4.15
N GLU A 98 9.35 8.26 4.09
CA GLU A 98 10.11 7.14 3.54
C GLU A 98 9.28 6.36 2.53
N ILE A 99 9.86 6.12 1.34
CA ILE A 99 9.29 5.15 0.40
C ILE A 99 9.68 3.77 0.88
N LEU A 100 8.70 2.90 1.14
CA LEU A 100 8.92 1.57 1.68
C LEU A 100 8.90 0.47 0.60
N ALA A 101 8.13 0.67 -0.46
CA ALA A 101 8.01 -0.33 -1.51
C ALA A 101 7.79 0.29 -2.89
N MET A 102 8.26 -0.40 -3.93
CA MET A 102 8.22 0.04 -5.32
C MET A 102 7.75 -1.09 -6.26
N GLU A 103 7.09 -0.74 -7.37
CA GLU A 103 6.71 -1.69 -8.42
C GLU A 103 7.98 -2.31 -9.05
N TYR A 104 7.89 -3.52 -9.61
CA TYR A 104 9.00 -4.18 -10.30
C TYR A 104 9.65 -3.28 -11.36
N VAL A 105 10.99 -3.27 -11.41
CA VAL A 105 11.74 -2.61 -12.50
C VAL A 105 11.50 -3.38 -13.79
N ARG A 106 10.89 -2.74 -14.80
CA ARG A 106 10.74 -3.34 -16.13
C ARG A 106 11.93 -2.93 -17.00
N PRO A 107 12.92 -3.81 -17.29
CA PRO A 107 14.14 -3.40 -17.99
C PRO A 107 13.91 -2.88 -19.41
N HIS A 108 12.78 -3.28 -20.02
CA HIS A 108 12.47 -3.01 -21.42
C HIS A 108 11.26 -2.07 -21.61
N ALA A 109 10.71 -1.51 -20.53
CA ALA A 109 9.59 -0.58 -20.60
C ALA A 109 10.04 0.81 -20.13
N PRO A 110 9.79 1.87 -20.91
CA PRO A 110 10.18 3.24 -20.56
C PRO A 110 9.29 3.86 -19.48
N ASN A 111 8.31 3.11 -18.95
CA ASN A 111 7.40 3.66 -17.95
C ASN A 111 8.08 3.69 -16.59
N GLU A 112 7.84 4.76 -15.85
CA GLU A 112 8.34 4.95 -14.50
C GLU A 112 7.74 3.94 -13.52
N ARG A 113 8.49 3.65 -12.45
CA ARG A 113 8.08 2.72 -11.41
C ARG A 113 7.12 3.40 -10.46
N ALA A 114 5.99 2.73 -10.20
CA ALA A 114 5.05 3.22 -9.21
C ALA A 114 5.62 3.07 -7.79
N ILE A 115 5.40 4.08 -6.97
CA ILE A 115 5.57 4.07 -5.52
C ILE A 115 4.43 3.22 -4.95
N MET A 116 4.77 2.17 -4.22
CA MET A 116 3.79 1.17 -3.76
C MET A 116 3.45 1.28 -2.28
N ALA A 117 4.36 1.83 -1.46
CA ALA A 117 4.11 2.11 -0.06
C ALA A 117 4.96 3.28 0.43
N VAL A 118 4.39 4.11 1.31
CA VAL A 118 5.04 5.28 1.91
C VAL A 118 4.71 5.35 3.39
N ARG A 119 5.71 5.65 4.21
CA ARG A 119 5.54 6.16 5.57
C ARG A 119 5.65 7.69 5.51
N PHE A 120 4.55 8.39 5.73
CA PHE A 120 4.52 9.86 5.70
C PHE A 120 5.02 10.45 7.03
N SER A 121 4.68 9.80 8.14
CA SER A 121 5.20 10.07 9.49
C SER A 121 5.18 8.78 10.32
N GLU A 122 5.54 8.87 11.60
CA GLU A 122 5.36 7.75 12.52
C GLU A 122 3.90 7.25 12.59
N GLU A 123 2.93 8.16 12.50
CA GLU A 123 1.50 7.89 12.65
C GLU A 123 0.76 7.66 11.33
N MET A 124 1.29 8.16 10.21
CA MET A 124 0.62 8.10 8.91
C MET A 124 1.42 7.32 7.88
N MET A 125 0.80 6.32 7.26
CA MET A 125 1.39 5.53 6.18
C MET A 125 0.33 5.06 5.19
N GLY A 126 0.74 4.47 4.08
CA GLY A 126 -0.22 3.84 3.19
C GLY A 126 0.40 3.07 2.05
N THR A 127 -0.47 2.44 1.27
CA THR A 127 -0.12 1.55 0.16
C THR A 127 -0.97 1.84 -1.07
N GLN A 128 -0.34 1.79 -2.24
CA GLN A 128 -1.04 1.83 -3.54
C GLN A 128 -1.83 0.54 -3.78
N PHE A 129 -1.34 -0.58 -3.25
CA PHE A 129 -1.98 -1.89 -3.33
C PHE A 129 -2.98 -2.10 -2.19
N HIS A 130 -3.67 -3.25 -2.24
CA HIS A 130 -4.69 -3.64 -1.28
C HIS A 130 -4.15 -4.65 -0.24
N PRO A 131 -3.58 -4.21 0.89
CA PRO A 131 -3.15 -5.10 1.97
C PRO A 131 -4.33 -5.72 2.73
N GLU A 132 -5.56 -5.21 2.55
CA GLU A 132 -6.78 -5.78 3.12
C GLU A 132 -7.32 -7.00 2.35
N ALA A 133 -6.73 -7.29 1.20
CA ALA A 133 -7.14 -8.39 0.34
C ALA A 133 -6.84 -9.75 1.00
N ASP A 134 -7.88 -10.44 1.46
CA ASP A 134 -7.74 -11.80 2.02
C ASP A 134 -7.74 -12.85 0.90
N GLY A 135 -6.78 -13.78 0.93
CA GLY A 135 -6.61 -14.79 -0.11
C GLY A 135 -7.86 -15.67 -0.32
N PRO A 136 -8.40 -16.30 0.74
CA PRO A 136 -9.59 -17.17 0.66
C PRO A 136 -10.85 -16.48 0.13
N GLY A 137 -11.16 -15.28 0.63
CA GLY A 137 -12.34 -14.50 0.23
C GLY A 137 -12.24 -14.04 -1.21
N MET A 138 -11.07 -13.54 -1.63
CA MET A 138 -10.84 -13.20 -3.03
C MET A 138 -10.88 -14.42 -3.95
N LEU A 139 -10.34 -15.56 -3.52
CA LEU A 139 -10.40 -16.80 -4.28
C LEU A 139 -11.85 -17.21 -4.52
N HIS A 140 -12.67 -17.20 -3.47
CA HIS A 140 -14.10 -17.50 -3.58
C HIS A 140 -14.81 -16.53 -4.54
N TYR A 141 -14.54 -15.23 -4.42
CA TYR A 141 -15.11 -14.20 -5.28
C TYR A 141 -14.78 -14.41 -6.76
N PHE A 142 -13.51 -14.65 -7.10
CA PHE A 142 -13.08 -14.81 -8.49
C PHE A 142 -13.45 -16.15 -9.11
N GLN A 143 -13.79 -17.15 -8.30
CA GLN A 143 -14.34 -18.43 -8.77
C GLN A 143 -15.84 -18.38 -9.09
N THR A 144 -16.54 -17.30 -8.74
CA THR A 144 -17.93 -17.10 -9.19
C THR A 144 -17.97 -17.00 -10.71
N GLU A 145 -18.99 -17.60 -11.35
CA GLU A 145 -19.10 -17.65 -12.81
C GLU A 145 -19.06 -16.26 -13.45
N GLU A 146 -19.80 -15.30 -12.88
CA GLU A 146 -19.83 -13.91 -13.35
C GLU A 146 -18.42 -13.29 -13.37
N LYS A 147 -17.67 -13.41 -12.27
CA LYS A 147 -16.35 -12.79 -12.15
C LYS A 147 -15.29 -13.53 -12.95
N MET A 148 -15.34 -14.85 -12.98
CA MET A 148 -14.47 -15.66 -13.82
C MET A 148 -14.64 -15.26 -15.29
N VAL A 149 -15.87 -15.24 -15.81
CA VAL A 149 -16.15 -14.89 -17.22
C VAL A 149 -15.69 -13.47 -17.53
N HIS A 150 -15.96 -12.52 -16.63
CA HIS A 150 -15.49 -11.15 -16.80
C HIS A 150 -13.95 -11.07 -16.89
N VAL A 151 -13.24 -11.70 -15.95
CA VAL A 151 -11.77 -11.67 -15.94
C VAL A 151 -11.17 -12.40 -17.15
N LEU A 152 -11.77 -13.52 -17.57
CA LEU A 152 -11.33 -14.25 -18.77
C LEU A 152 -11.49 -13.42 -20.04
N ASN A 153 -12.59 -12.67 -20.16
CA ASN A 153 -12.86 -11.83 -21.33
C ASN A 153 -11.95 -10.58 -21.36
N GLU A 154 -11.76 -9.91 -20.22
CA GLU A 154 -11.01 -8.65 -20.16
C GLU A 154 -9.49 -8.87 -20.09
N TYR A 155 -9.04 -9.88 -19.33
CA TYR A 155 -7.62 -10.05 -18.97
C TYR A 155 -7.00 -11.35 -19.49
N GLY A 156 -7.82 -12.26 -20.01
CA GLY A 156 -7.36 -13.52 -20.58
C GLY A 156 -7.08 -14.62 -19.55
N LYS A 157 -7.14 -15.85 -20.04
CA LYS A 157 -6.94 -17.08 -19.26
C LYS A 157 -5.62 -17.14 -18.47
N PRO A 158 -4.45 -16.81 -19.04
CA PRO A 158 -3.19 -16.91 -18.30
C PRO A 158 -3.15 -16.04 -17.05
N LYS A 159 -3.75 -14.84 -17.11
CA LYS A 159 -3.78 -13.88 -16.01
C LYS A 159 -4.75 -14.32 -14.91
N TYR A 160 -5.90 -14.87 -15.29
CA TYR A 160 -6.84 -15.48 -14.36
C TYR A 160 -6.21 -16.67 -13.61
N GLU A 161 -5.59 -17.62 -14.33
CA GLU A 161 -4.99 -18.81 -13.72
C GLU A 161 -3.85 -18.45 -12.75
N GLN A 162 -3.01 -17.49 -13.12
CA GLN A 162 -1.93 -16.99 -12.25
C GLN A 162 -2.49 -16.34 -10.98
N MET A 163 -3.54 -15.53 -11.10
CA MET A 163 -4.20 -14.89 -9.96
C MET A 163 -4.77 -15.94 -9.00
N ILE A 164 -5.51 -16.94 -9.51
CA ILE A 164 -6.09 -18.01 -8.69
C ILE A 164 -5.00 -18.83 -7.98
N LYS A 165 -3.90 -19.14 -8.68
CA LYS A 165 -2.73 -19.80 -8.08
C LYS A 165 -2.11 -18.97 -6.96
N ASP A 166 -2.07 -17.66 -7.11
CA ASP A 166 -1.46 -16.79 -6.11
C ASP A 166 -2.34 -16.58 -4.88
N LEU A 167 -3.66 -16.47 -5.07
CA LEU A 167 -4.64 -16.34 -4.00
C LEU A 167 -4.71 -17.59 -3.10
N SER A 168 -4.39 -18.76 -3.64
CA SER A 168 -4.34 -20.02 -2.89
C SER A 168 -3.01 -20.28 -2.17
N HIS A 169 -2.00 -19.42 -2.35
CA HIS A 169 -0.68 -19.61 -1.76
C HIS A 169 -0.51 -18.77 -0.48
N PRO A 170 -0.29 -19.38 0.70
CA PRO A 170 -0.25 -18.66 1.98
C PRO A 170 0.90 -17.64 2.05
N GLY A 171 2.06 -17.95 1.46
CA GLY A 171 3.20 -17.02 1.39
C GLY A 171 3.08 -15.88 0.37
N LYS A 172 1.89 -15.60 -0.16
CA LYS A 172 1.67 -14.54 -1.16
C LYS A 172 0.76 -13.44 -0.60
N ILE A 173 -0.43 -13.28 -1.17
CA ILE A 173 -1.36 -12.21 -0.79
C ILE A 173 -1.78 -12.34 0.67
N GLN A 174 -2.01 -13.59 1.11
CA GLN A 174 -2.38 -13.87 2.49
C GLN A 174 -1.30 -13.41 3.49
N LEU A 175 -0.01 -13.60 3.17
CA LEU A 175 1.08 -13.11 4.02
C LEU A 175 1.04 -11.58 4.17
N THR A 176 0.81 -10.86 3.08
CA THR A 176 0.67 -9.39 3.11
C THR A 176 -0.55 -8.97 3.94
N HIS A 177 -1.68 -9.66 3.78
CA HIS A 177 -2.89 -9.46 4.57
C HIS A 177 -2.65 -9.64 6.06
N ASP A 178 -2.00 -10.74 6.44
CA ASP A 178 -1.78 -11.09 7.84
C ASP A 178 -0.68 -10.23 8.50
N THR A 179 0.07 -9.46 7.71
CA THR A 179 1.21 -8.68 8.19
C THR A 179 0.91 -7.19 8.24
N VAL A 180 0.56 -6.56 7.11
CA VAL A 180 0.66 -5.09 6.97
C VAL A 180 -0.34 -4.35 7.85
N LEU A 181 -1.64 -4.61 7.67
CA LEU A 181 -2.67 -3.94 8.46
C LEU A 181 -2.69 -4.39 9.92
N PRO A 182 -2.59 -5.70 10.25
CA PRO A 182 -2.49 -6.14 11.63
C PRO A 182 -1.33 -5.48 12.38
N SER A 183 -0.12 -5.47 11.81
CA SER A 183 1.05 -4.86 12.46
C SER A 183 0.89 -3.35 12.61
N PHE A 184 0.28 -2.66 11.64
CA PHE A 184 -0.03 -1.24 11.80
C PHE A 184 -0.98 -0.99 12.98
N LEU A 185 -2.06 -1.77 13.08
CA LEU A 185 -3.04 -1.62 14.15
C LEU A 185 -2.44 -1.95 15.51
N ASP A 186 -1.71 -3.05 15.62
CA ASP A 186 -1.06 -3.48 16.88
C ASP A 186 -0.05 -2.43 17.36
N ASN A 187 0.81 -1.92 16.46
CA ASN A 187 1.77 -0.88 16.78
C ASN A 187 1.07 0.42 17.21
N SER A 188 0.01 0.82 16.50
CA SER A 188 -0.75 2.03 16.82
C SER A 188 -1.43 1.93 18.18
N ILE A 189 -2.06 0.79 18.48
CA ILE A 189 -2.72 0.53 19.76
C ILE A 189 -1.70 0.50 20.89
N LEU A 190 -0.53 -0.11 20.68
CA LEU A 190 0.53 -0.16 21.68
C LEU A 190 1.01 1.25 22.04
N LYS A 191 1.37 2.06 21.03
CA LYS A 191 1.79 3.46 21.25
C LYS A 191 0.72 4.30 21.94
N LEU A 192 -0.54 4.11 21.59
CA LEU A 192 -1.66 4.78 22.26
C LEU A 192 -1.83 4.37 23.72
N LYS A 193 -1.59 3.10 24.06
CA LYS A 193 -1.62 2.64 25.46
C LYS A 193 -0.46 3.22 26.26
N GLU A 194 0.73 3.28 25.66
CA GLU A 194 1.91 3.86 26.30
C GLU A 194 1.71 5.35 26.61
N SER A 195 1.08 6.13 25.72
CA SER A 195 0.80 7.55 25.98
C SER A 195 -0.30 7.81 27.01
N LEU A 196 -1.11 6.80 27.34
CA LEU A 196 -2.18 6.88 28.34
C LEU A 196 -1.75 6.48 29.76
N VAL A 197 -0.57 5.89 29.93
CA VAL A 197 -0.02 5.57 31.26
C VAL A 197 0.80 6.77 31.75
N PRO A 198 0.40 7.46 32.82
CA PRO A 198 1.23 8.52 33.41
C PRO A 198 2.56 7.92 33.90
N ALA A 199 3.66 8.64 33.65
CA ALA A 199 4.99 8.32 34.16
C ALA A 199 5.03 8.25 35.71
#